data_AF-A0A371FLD1-F1
#
_entry.id   AF-A0A371FLD1-F1
#
_cell.length_a   1.000
_cell.length_b   1.000
_cell.length_c   1.000
_cell.angle_alpha   90.00
_cell.angle_beta   90.00
_cell.angle_gamma   90.00
#
_symmetry.space_group_name_H-M   'P 1'
#
loop_
_entity.id
_entity.type
_entity.pdbx_description
1 polymer ?
#
loop_
_entity_poly.entity_id
_entity_poly.type
_entity_poly.pdbx_seq_one_letter_code
_entity_poly.pdbx_strand_id
1 'polypeptide(L)'
;MHKRGKMKGKGGVELNGIVSTLTKNEVAAGSHQNLPKKIFSIPCTIDDYTFAHAMLDLRALINVMPTSVYKSLNFGALEPTRMTI
;
A
#
# COMPACT_ATOMS: atom_id res chain seq x y z
N MET A 1 0.08 -14.23 62.44
CA MET A 1 0.76 -13.02 61.91
C MET A 1 2.12 -13.42 61.34
N HIS A 2 2.30 -13.32 60.02
CA HIS A 2 3.62 -13.15 59.41
C HIS A 2 3.46 -12.44 58.06
N LYS A 3 4.33 -11.47 57.88
CA LYS A 3 4.23 -10.28 57.03
C LYS A 3 5.04 -10.53 55.76
N ARG A 4 4.41 -10.52 54.58
CA ARG A 4 5.14 -10.49 53.31
C ARG A 4 5.11 -9.06 52.78
N GLY A 5 6.28 -8.41 52.84
CA GLY A 5 6.46 -6.99 52.55
C GLY A 5 6.32 -6.66 51.07
N LYS A 6 5.81 -5.45 50.79
CA LYS A 6 5.87 -4.81 49.47
C LYS A 6 7.34 -4.53 49.11
N MET A 7 7.84 -5.11 48.02
CA MET A 7 9.05 -4.62 47.35
C MET A 7 8.68 -3.39 46.52
N LYS A 8 9.22 -2.23 46.91
CA LYS A 8 9.26 -1.02 46.07
C LYS A 8 10.36 -1.20 45.03
N GLY A 9 10.01 -1.62 43.82
CA GLY A 9 10.89 -1.51 42.67
C GLY A 9 10.75 -0.11 42.06
N LYS A 10 11.71 0.77 42.31
CA LYS A 10 12.01 1.90 41.42
C LYS A 10 12.97 1.37 40.37
N GLY A 11 12.57 1.45 39.10
CA GLY A 11 13.44 1.12 37.98
C GLY A 11 12.61 1.11 36.71
N GLY A 12 12.53 2.26 36.03
CA GLY A 12 12.11 2.28 34.63
C GLY A 12 13.10 1.44 33.84
N VAL A 13 12.60 0.44 33.11
CA VAL A 13 13.40 -0.26 32.11
C VAL A 13 13.22 0.51 30.81
N GLU A 14 14.23 1.28 30.42
CA GLU A 14 14.36 1.76 29.05
C GLU A 14 14.67 0.57 28.15
N LEU A 15 13.69 0.10 27.40
CA LEU A 15 13.92 -0.81 26.27
C LEU A 15 14.25 0.03 25.04
N ASN A 16 15.43 0.64 25.04
CA ASN A 16 15.97 1.35 23.89
C ASN A 16 16.66 0.34 22.98
N GLY A 17 15.99 -0.03 21.89
CA GLY A 17 16.48 -0.99 20.91
C GLY A 17 15.33 -1.76 20.29
N ILE A 18 14.73 -1.16 19.26
CA ILE A 18 13.79 -1.71 18.26
C ILE A 18 13.44 -3.19 18.51
N VAL A 19 12.61 -3.43 19.54
CA VAL A 19 12.06 -4.76 19.81
C VAL A 19 10.96 -4.95 18.78
N SER A 20 11.25 -5.68 17.71
CA SER A 20 10.21 -6.15 16.78
C SER A 20 9.39 -7.22 17.51
N THR A 21 8.38 -6.77 18.24
CA THR A 21 7.34 -7.66 18.77
C THR A 21 6.48 -8.11 17.59
N LEU A 22 6.57 -9.41 17.26
CA LEU A 22 5.62 -10.07 16.37
C LEU A 22 4.29 -10.17 17.13
N THR A 23 3.46 -9.14 17.02
CA THR A 23 2.09 -9.18 17.54
C THR A 23 1.27 -10.11 16.66
N LYS A 24 0.96 -11.31 17.15
CA LYS A 24 -0.18 -12.09 16.64
C LYS A 24 -1.44 -11.30 16.97
N ASN A 25 -2.03 -10.63 15.98
CA ASN A 25 -3.36 -10.08 16.08
C ASN A 25 -4.35 -11.03 15.36
N GLU A 26 -4.81 -12.04 16.07
CA GLU A 26 -6.14 -12.55 15.74
C GLU A 26 -7.19 -11.48 16.09
N VAL A 27 -8.27 -11.51 15.30
CA VAL A 27 -9.55 -10.78 15.46
C VAL A 27 -9.63 -9.40 14.79
N ALA A 28 -10.39 -9.33 13.69
CA ALA A 28 -11.72 -8.70 13.69
C ALA A 28 -12.41 -8.90 12.34
N ALA A 29 -13.47 -9.71 12.31
CA ALA A 29 -14.54 -9.55 11.34
C ALA A 29 -15.20 -8.19 11.61
N GLY A 30 -14.76 -7.14 10.92
CA GLY A 30 -15.23 -5.79 11.15
C GLY A 30 -14.94 -4.92 9.94
N SER A 31 -16.01 -4.39 9.35
CA SER A 31 -16.12 -3.35 8.31
C SER A 31 -14.86 -3.07 7.49
N HIS A 32 -14.96 -3.24 6.16
CA HIS A 32 -14.04 -2.59 5.22
C HIS A 32 -14.09 -1.08 5.47
N GLN A 33 -13.28 -0.60 6.39
CA GLN A 33 -13.03 0.83 6.55
C GLN A 33 -12.41 1.24 5.22
N ASN A 34 -13.17 2.01 4.45
CA ASN A 34 -12.77 2.59 3.18
C ASN A 34 -11.68 3.65 3.44
N LEU A 35 -10.53 3.19 3.93
CA LEU A 35 -9.32 3.98 4.02
C LEU A 35 -8.99 4.41 2.59
N PRO A 36 -8.78 5.71 2.33
CA PRO A 36 -8.40 6.16 1.00
C PRO A 36 -7.13 5.43 0.62
N LYS A 37 -7.23 4.55 -0.39
CA LYS A 37 -6.08 3.89 -0.98
C LYS A 37 -5.12 5.00 -1.39
N LYS A 38 -3.92 5.05 -0.80
CA LYS A 38 -2.90 6.01 -1.19
C LYS A 38 -2.53 5.72 -2.65
N ILE A 39 -2.94 6.63 -3.54
CA ILE A 39 -2.61 6.55 -4.97
C ILE A 39 -1.20 7.13 -5.13
N PHE A 40 -0.26 6.31 -5.57
CA PHE A 40 1.05 6.78 -5.98
C PHE A 40 0.97 7.19 -7.44
N SER A 41 1.51 8.36 -7.76
CA SER A 41 1.63 8.83 -9.13
C SER A 41 3.07 9.20 -9.42
N ILE A 42 3.55 8.84 -10.61
CA ILE A 42 4.87 9.22 -11.12
C ILE A 42 4.70 9.92 -12.46
N PRO A 43 5.56 10.89 -12.81
CA PRO A 43 5.59 11.39 -14.17
C PRO A 43 6.04 10.27 -15.11
N CYS A 44 5.42 10.18 -16.28
CA CYS A 44 5.88 9.28 -17.35
C CYS A 44 5.84 9.97 -18.70
N THR A 45 6.71 9.55 -19.60
CA THR A 45 6.72 10.01 -20.99
C THR A 45 6.52 8.80 -21.88
N ILE A 46 5.60 8.90 -22.84
CA ILE A 46 5.33 7.89 -23.86
C ILE A 46 5.46 8.61 -25.19
N ASP A 47 6.45 8.19 -25.98
CA ASP A 47 6.92 8.91 -27.17
C ASP A 47 7.20 10.39 -26.87
N ASP A 48 6.46 11.31 -27.47
CA ASP A 48 6.55 12.76 -27.28
C ASP A 48 5.55 13.32 -26.25
N TYR A 49 4.70 12.48 -25.67
CA TYR A 49 3.68 12.88 -24.70
C TYR A 49 4.16 12.65 -23.27
N THR A 50 4.11 13.70 -22.44
CA THR A 50 4.47 13.64 -21.03
C THR A 50 3.23 13.74 -20.14
N PHE A 51 3.03 12.77 -19.27
CA PHE A 51 1.98 12.71 -18.26
C PHE A 51 2.60 13.03 -16.91
N ALA A 52 2.22 14.18 -16.31
CA ALA A 52 2.73 14.57 -14.99
C ALA A 52 2.31 13.59 -13.87
N HIS A 53 1.19 12.90 -14.06
CA HIS A 53 0.57 12.03 -13.06
C HIS A 53 0.08 10.73 -13.70
N ALA A 54 0.96 9.73 -13.81
CA ALA A 54 0.57 8.36 -14.14
C ALA A 54 0.49 7.53 -12.86
N MET A 55 -0.62 6.81 -12.67
CA MET A 55 -0.83 5.98 -11.49
C MET A 55 0.13 4.78 -11.50
N LEU A 56 0.86 4.59 -10.40
CA LEU A 56 1.74 3.45 -10.19
C LEU A 56 1.07 2.48 -9.21
N ASP A 57 0.62 1.34 -9.72
CA ASP A 57 0.16 0.22 -8.91
C ASP A 57 1.19 -0.92 -8.92
N LEU A 58 2.00 -1.00 -7.87
CA LEU A 58 3.01 -2.06 -7.72
C LEU A 58 2.41 -3.46 -7.50
N ARG A 59 1.09 -3.56 -7.27
CA ARG A 59 0.38 -4.84 -7.14
C ARG A 59 -0.31 -5.26 -8.44
N ALA A 60 -0.33 -4.40 -9.47
CA ALA A 60 -0.85 -4.75 -10.78
C ALA A 60 0.19 -5.55 -11.57
N LEU A 61 -0.26 -6.60 -12.24
CA LEU A 61 0.58 -7.41 -13.13
C LEU A 61 0.64 -6.86 -14.57
N ILE A 62 -0.24 -5.91 -14.90
CA ILE A 62 -0.34 -5.31 -16.24
C ILE A 62 -0.42 -3.79 -16.12
N ASN A 63 0.15 -3.10 -17.11
CA ASN A 63 -0.03 -1.66 -17.26
C ASN A 63 -1.36 -1.40 -17.98
N VAL A 64 -2.16 -0.48 -17.45
CA VAL A 64 -3.43 -0.08 -18.05
C VAL A 64 -3.28 1.32 -18.63
N MET A 65 -3.66 1.48 -19.90
CA MET A 65 -3.77 2.77 -20.56
C MET A 65 -5.24 3.01 -20.94
N PRO A 66 -5.85 4.14 -20.54
CA PRO A 66 -7.19 4.49 -20.98
C PRO A 66 -7.27 4.61 -22.51
N THR A 67 -8.38 4.19 -23.11
CA THR A 67 -8.58 4.24 -24.55
C THR A 67 -8.45 5.66 -25.13
N SER A 68 -8.82 6.69 -24.36
CA SER A 68 -8.64 8.09 -24.77
C SER A 68 -7.16 8.46 -24.95
N VAL A 69 -6.31 8.03 -24.02
CA VAL A 69 -4.86 8.24 -24.08
C VAL A 69 -4.26 7.47 -25.25
N TYR A 70 -4.62 6.19 -25.41
CA TYR A 70 -4.16 5.40 -26.53
C TYR A 70 -4.50 6.05 -27.89
N LYS A 71 -5.73 6.57 -28.04
CA LYS A 71 -6.16 7.28 -29.25
C LYS A 71 -5.37 8.58 -29.47
N SER A 72 -5.08 9.35 -28.42
CA SER A 72 -4.28 10.58 -28.58
C SER A 72 -2.85 10.32 -29.02
N LEU A 73 -2.29 9.16 -28.67
CA LEU A 73 -0.95 8.75 -29.09
C LEU A 73 -0.91 8.23 -30.54
N ASN A 74 -2.05 8.08 -31.21
CA ASN A 74 -2.16 7.64 -32.61
C ASN A 74 -1.47 6.29 -32.90
N PHE A 75 -1.52 5.34 -31.96
CA PHE A 75 -0.93 4.00 -32.10
C PHE A 75 -1.64 3.07 -33.09
N GLY A 76 -2.69 3.54 -33.75
CA GLY A 76 -3.49 2.77 -34.69
C GLY A 76 -4.73 2.13 -34.06
N ALA A 77 -5.22 1.05 -34.66
CA ALA A 77 -6.37 0.32 -34.14
C ALA A 77 -5.96 -0.65 -33.03
N LEU A 78 -6.80 -0.76 -31.99
CA LEU A 78 -6.64 -1.77 -30.95
C LEU A 78 -7.15 -3.12 -31.45
N GLU A 79 -6.31 -4.14 -31.33
CA GLU A 79 -6.74 -5.52 -31.52
C GLU A 79 -7.26 -6.10 -30.18
N PRO A 80 -8.46 -6.71 -30.15
CA PRO A 80 -8.99 -7.30 -28.94
C PRO A 80 -8.14 -8.48 -28.44
N THR A 81 -7.54 -8.33 -27.26
CA THR A 81 -6.91 -9.46 -26.57
C THR A 81 -7.97 -10.23 -25.79
N ARG A 82 -8.02 -11.56 -25.98
CA ARG A 82 -8.87 -12.44 -25.17
C ARG A 82 -8.36 -12.44 -23.73
N MET A 83 -9.02 -11.66 -22.88
CA MET A 83 -8.80 -11.63 -21.43
C MET A 83 -10.07 -12.04 -20.71
N THR A 84 -9.94 -12.91 -19.72
CA THR A 84 -11.00 -13.25 -18.76
C THR A 84 -10.64 -12.65 -17.41
N ILE A 85 -11.64 -12.04 -16.75
CA ILE A 85 -11.52 -11.44 -15.41
C ILE A 85 -11.78 -12.52 -14.36
#